data_AF-A0A2M7B8K0-F1
#
_entry.id   AF-A0A2M7B8K0-F1
#
_cell.length_a   1.000
_cell.length_b   1.000
_cell.length_c   1.000
_cell.angle_alpha   90.00
_cell.angle_beta   90.00
_cell.angle_gamma   90.00
#
_symmetry.space_group_name_H-M   'P 1'
#
loop_
_entity.id
_entity.type
_entity.pdbx_description
1 polymer ?
#
loop_
_entity_poly.entity_id
_entity_poly.type
_entity_poly.pdbx_seq_one_letter_code
_entity_poly.pdbx_strand_id
1 'polypeptide(L)'
;MECPKCFWLQKINGIHRPQQIFALQSNFDRILKPYFDKFRKEGKLPPELNGKVEGKLFEDQELLEKWRNALRPTLKYKHPRREGFFLAGGLDDCLFDGRYYIPVDFKTTGSSSFEENSEKYYQHQLDIYNFLLTESGYETKGLAYLVYYKPKEVSGEGLMKFQITVKKMGTEHKRALRLFEDAIELLEGPMPKSHSDCQFCSWANDFID
;
A
#
# COMPACT_ATOMS: atom_id res chain seq x y z
N MET A 1 -6.65 2.10 -9.97
CA MET A 1 -8.12 2.08 -9.88
C MET A 1 -8.62 0.92 -10.73
N GLU A 2 -9.34 -0.04 -10.13
CA GLU A 2 -9.72 -1.29 -10.83
C GLU A 2 -10.95 -1.15 -11.73
N CYS A 3 -11.97 -0.39 -11.32
CA CYS A 3 -13.08 -0.06 -12.21
C CYS A 3 -13.65 1.34 -11.89
N PRO A 4 -13.73 2.25 -12.88
CA PRO A 4 -14.18 3.63 -12.69
C PRO A 4 -15.63 3.75 -12.17
N LYS A 5 -16.56 2.95 -12.71
CA LYS A 5 -17.98 3.00 -12.31
C LYS A 5 -18.16 2.64 -10.83
N CYS A 6 -17.57 1.53 -10.38
CA CYS A 6 -17.68 1.13 -8.97
C CYS A 6 -17.01 2.15 -8.04
N PHE A 7 -15.89 2.74 -8.44
CA PHE A 7 -15.25 3.78 -7.65
C PHE A 7 -16.14 5.03 -7.53
N TRP A 8 -16.75 5.46 -8.64
CA TRP A 8 -17.71 6.57 -8.66
C TRP A 8 -18.92 6.27 -7.78
N LEU A 9 -19.56 5.11 -7.94
CA LEU A 9 -20.71 4.69 -7.14
C LEU A 9 -20.39 4.60 -5.64
N GLN A 10 -19.22 4.10 -5.29
CA GLN A 10 -18.77 4.04 -3.90
C GLN A 10 -18.64 5.44 -3.28
N LYS A 11 -18.10 6.40 -4.03
CA LYS A 11 -17.77 7.73 -3.50
C LYS A 11 -18.93 8.72 -3.58
N ILE A 12 -19.76 8.63 -4.61
CA ILE A 12 -20.88 9.55 -4.85
C ILE A 12 -22.20 8.99 -4.31
N ASN A 13 -22.49 7.70 -4.53
CA ASN A 13 -23.77 7.08 -4.14
C ASN A 13 -23.67 6.22 -2.88
N GLY A 14 -22.48 5.99 -2.32
CA GLY A 14 -22.29 5.09 -1.18
C GLY A 14 -22.59 3.61 -1.51
N ILE A 15 -22.65 3.23 -2.79
CA ILE A 15 -22.88 1.85 -3.20
C ILE A 15 -21.53 1.14 -3.25
N HIS A 16 -21.29 0.30 -2.24
CA HIS A 16 -20.06 -0.45 -2.09
C HIS A 16 -20.15 -1.81 -2.80
N ARG A 17 -19.04 -2.25 -3.39
CA ARG A 17 -18.90 -3.66 -3.78
C ARG A 17 -19.01 -4.56 -2.54
N PRO A 18 -19.48 -5.82 -2.70
CA PRO A 18 -19.30 -6.83 -1.67
C PRO A 18 -17.85 -6.88 -1.20
N GLN A 19 -17.63 -6.80 0.12
CA GLN A 19 -16.28 -6.75 0.67
C GLN A 19 -15.59 -8.12 0.49
N GLN A 20 -14.39 -8.10 -0.10
CA GLN A 20 -13.50 -9.24 -0.04
C GLN A 20 -12.84 -9.31 1.34
N ILE A 21 -12.81 -10.49 1.94
CA ILE A 21 -12.23 -10.71 3.26
C ILE A 21 -10.72 -10.99 3.09
N PHE A 22 -9.88 -9.99 3.37
CA PHE A 22 -8.41 -10.11 3.38
C PHE A 22 -7.87 -10.48 4.78
N ALA A 23 -8.64 -11.23 5.57
CA ALA A 23 -8.33 -11.48 6.99
C ALA A 23 -6.96 -12.13 7.19
N LEU A 24 -6.51 -12.99 6.26
CA LEU A 24 -5.21 -13.64 6.37
C LEU A 24 -4.07 -12.63 6.18
N GLN A 25 -4.12 -11.82 5.11
CA GLN A 25 -3.13 -10.79 4.81
C GLN A 25 -3.06 -9.76 5.94
N SER A 26 -4.22 -9.25 6.39
CA SER A 26 -4.28 -8.32 7.51
C SER A 26 -3.72 -8.91 8.81
N ASN A 27 -3.90 -10.22 9.04
CA ASN A 27 -3.29 -10.90 10.18
C ASN A 27 -1.77 -11.02 10.05
N PHE A 28 -1.25 -11.28 8.85
CA PHE A 28 0.19 -11.27 8.59
C PHE A 28 0.79 -9.89 8.87
N ASP A 29 0.18 -8.82 8.38
CA ASP A 29 0.67 -7.45 8.63
C ASP A 29 0.72 -7.15 10.13
N ARG A 30 -0.30 -7.58 10.88
CA ARG A 30 -0.37 -7.45 12.34
C ARG A 30 0.72 -8.24 13.08
N ILE A 31 1.26 -9.30 12.47
CA ILE A 31 2.35 -10.10 13.04
C ILE A 31 3.73 -9.55 12.62
N LEU A 32 3.86 -9.15 11.35
CA LEU A 32 5.11 -8.65 10.77
C LEU A 32 5.52 -7.30 11.36
N LYS A 33 4.57 -6.39 11.61
CA LYS A 33 4.85 -5.07 12.21
C LYS A 33 5.55 -5.20 13.58
N PRO A 34 5.00 -5.92 14.58
CA PRO A 34 5.70 -6.18 15.84
C PRO A 34 7.02 -6.93 15.70
N TYR A 35 7.15 -7.83 14.71
CA TYR A 35 8.41 -8.50 14.42
C TYR A 35 9.49 -7.49 14.02
N PHE A 36 9.20 -6.57 13.10
CA PHE A 36 10.09 -5.48 12.71
C PHE A 36 10.38 -4.53 13.89
N ASP A 37 9.38 -4.25 14.71
CA ASP A 37 9.53 -3.38 15.89
C ASP A 37 10.55 -3.92 16.90
N LYS A 38 10.66 -5.25 17.04
CA LYS A 38 11.70 -5.87 17.88
C LYS A 38 13.11 -5.55 17.36
N PHE A 39 13.32 -5.71 16.05
CA PHE A 39 14.61 -5.38 15.44
C PHE A 39 14.92 -3.89 15.48
N ARG A 40 13.90 -3.03 15.30
CA ARG A 40 14.05 -1.57 15.42
C ARG A 40 14.55 -1.17 16.81
N LYS A 41 13.97 -1.75 17.88
CA LYS A 41 14.40 -1.50 19.27
C LYS A 41 15.85 -1.91 19.52
N GLU A 42 16.35 -2.90 18.80
CA GLU A 42 17.75 -3.33 18.86
C GLU A 42 18.68 -2.53 17.94
N GLY A 43 18.17 -1.60 17.13
CA GLY A 43 18.95 -0.88 16.12
C GLY A 43 19.45 -1.78 14.99
N LYS A 44 18.74 -2.88 14.70
CA LYS A 44 19.10 -3.90 13.70
C LYS A 44 18.06 -3.98 12.59
N LEU A 45 18.48 -4.55 11.46
CA LEU A 45 17.56 -5.04 10.44
C LEU A 45 17.14 -6.48 10.76
N PRO A 46 15.90 -6.89 10.42
CA PRO A 46 15.55 -8.29 10.32
C PRO A 46 16.54 -9.03 9.40
N PRO A 47 16.99 -10.25 9.75
CA PRO A 47 18.01 -10.97 9.01
C PRO A 47 17.71 -11.11 7.52
N GLU A 48 16.43 -11.22 7.15
CA GLU A 48 15.98 -11.32 5.76
C GLU A 48 16.25 -10.09 4.90
N LEU A 49 16.46 -8.91 5.52
CA LEU A 49 16.72 -7.63 4.83
C LEU A 49 18.21 -7.31 4.70
N ASN A 50 19.07 -8.01 5.45
CA ASN A 50 20.52 -7.73 5.44
C ASN A 50 21.11 -7.84 4.03
N GLY A 51 21.81 -6.78 3.61
CA GLY A 51 22.42 -6.68 2.28
C GLY A 51 21.44 -6.51 1.12
N LYS A 52 20.14 -6.37 1.37
CA LYS A 52 19.09 -6.23 0.33
C LYS A 52 18.41 -4.86 0.30
N VAL A 53 18.59 -4.06 1.35
CA VAL A 53 17.97 -2.74 1.50
C VAL A 53 19.00 -1.66 1.81
N GLU A 54 18.62 -0.41 1.56
CA GLU A 54 19.41 0.78 1.90
C GLU A 54 18.90 1.40 3.20
N GLY A 55 19.84 1.77 4.07
CA GLY A 55 19.52 2.38 5.36
C GLY A 55 19.19 1.39 6.47
N LYS A 56 18.62 1.92 7.55
CA LYS A 56 18.18 1.18 8.74
C LYS A 56 16.67 1.36 8.94
N LEU A 57 16.04 0.56 9.80
CA LEU A 57 14.66 0.83 10.21
C LEU A 57 14.55 2.24 10.80
N PHE A 58 13.55 3.01 10.36
CA PHE A 58 13.29 4.35 10.87
C PHE A 58 13.04 4.31 12.37
N GLU A 59 13.73 5.14 13.14
CA GLU A 59 13.87 4.97 14.60
C GLU A 59 12.66 5.46 15.42
N ASP A 60 11.93 6.47 14.94
CA ASP A 60 10.79 7.02 15.65
C ASP A 60 9.56 6.12 15.53
N GLN A 61 9.42 5.21 16.50
CA GLN A 61 8.30 4.27 16.58
C GLN A 61 6.95 4.98 16.73
N GLU A 62 6.87 6.07 17.50
CA GLU A 62 5.59 6.74 17.76
C GLU A 62 5.06 7.39 16.48
N LEU A 63 5.96 8.04 15.72
CA LEU A 63 5.62 8.59 14.42
C LEU A 63 5.30 7.50 13.40
N LEU A 64 6.04 6.38 13.40
CA LEU A 64 5.74 5.25 12.53
C LEU A 64 4.35 4.65 12.80
N GLU A 65 3.93 4.54 14.06
CA GLU A 65 2.57 4.08 14.40
C GLU A 65 1.49 5.04 13.87
N LYS A 66 1.76 6.36 13.88
CA LYS A 66 0.88 7.36 13.27
C LYS A 66 0.80 7.21 11.75
N TRP A 67 1.89 6.82 11.09
CA TRP A 67 1.91 6.53 9.65
C TRP A 67 1.23 5.20 9.31
N ARG A 68 1.34 4.18 10.17
CA ARG A 68 0.68 2.87 9.99
C ARG A 68 -0.84 2.94 10.10
N ASN A 69 -1.38 3.94 10.79
CA ASN A 69 -2.81 4.06 11.04
C ASN A 69 -3.58 4.57 9.81
N ALA A 70 -4.00 3.66 8.94
CA ALA A 70 -4.83 3.98 7.77
C ALA A 70 -6.26 4.47 8.11
N LEU A 71 -6.77 4.19 9.32
CA LEU A 71 -8.10 4.66 9.76
C LEU A 71 -8.10 6.14 10.16
N ARG A 72 -6.94 6.64 10.62
CA ARG A 72 -6.71 8.04 10.98
C ARG A 72 -5.40 8.50 10.33
N PRO A 73 -5.38 8.63 9.00
CA PRO A 73 -4.13 8.82 8.27
C PRO A 73 -3.53 10.19 8.60
N THR A 74 -2.25 10.17 8.98
CA THR A 74 -1.46 11.38 9.22
C THR A 74 -0.69 11.81 7.96
N LEU A 75 -0.31 10.85 7.12
CA LEU A 75 0.23 11.09 5.79
C LEU A 75 -0.93 11.40 4.84
N LYS A 76 -1.05 12.68 4.48
CA LYS A 76 -2.13 13.19 3.64
C LYS A 76 -1.67 14.36 2.81
N TYR A 77 -2.22 14.47 1.62
CA TYR A 77 -2.06 15.58 0.70
C TYR A 77 -3.43 16.16 0.37
N LYS A 78 -3.62 17.46 0.64
CA LYS A 78 -4.85 18.18 0.27
C LYS A 78 -4.67 18.77 -1.12
N HIS A 79 -5.64 18.55 -2.00
CA HIS A 79 -5.56 19.14 -3.34
C HIS A 79 -5.63 20.69 -3.24
N PRO A 80 -4.72 21.43 -3.91
CA PRO A 80 -4.57 22.87 -3.69
C PRO A 80 -5.72 23.71 -4.26
N ARG A 81 -6.45 23.18 -5.27
CA ARG A 81 -7.49 23.93 -6.01
C ARG A 81 -8.89 23.33 -5.95
N ARG A 82 -9.05 22.13 -5.39
CA ARG A 82 -10.31 21.38 -5.39
C ARG A 82 -10.62 21.02 -3.95
N GLU A 83 -11.55 21.76 -3.36
CA GLU A 83 -11.90 21.59 -1.95
C GLU A 83 -12.55 20.21 -1.72
N GLY A 84 -12.35 19.64 -0.53
CA GLY A 84 -12.88 18.32 -0.17
C GLY A 84 -12.06 17.13 -0.69
N PHE A 85 -11.13 17.32 -1.63
CA PHE A 85 -10.28 16.25 -2.15
C PHE A 85 -8.95 16.17 -1.40
N PHE A 86 -8.67 14.97 -0.88
CA PHE A 86 -7.41 14.63 -0.24
C PHE A 86 -6.98 13.21 -0.62
N LEU A 87 -5.68 13.04 -0.81
CA LEU A 87 -5.03 11.75 -0.94
C LEU A 87 -4.44 11.40 0.42
N ALA A 88 -4.66 10.17 0.89
CA ALA A 88 -4.17 9.72 2.18
C ALA A 88 -3.78 8.25 2.11
N GLY A 89 -2.86 7.83 2.97
CA GLY A 89 -2.39 6.45 3.01
C GLY A 89 -1.76 6.09 4.35
N GLY A 90 -1.76 4.80 4.67
CA GLY A 90 -0.97 4.23 5.75
C GLY A 90 0.03 3.23 5.18
N LEU A 91 1.30 3.37 5.54
CA LEU A 91 2.40 2.50 5.10
C LEU A 91 2.73 1.47 6.17
N ASP A 92 3.34 0.34 5.79
CA ASP A 92 3.65 -0.73 6.75
C ASP A 92 4.90 -0.44 7.56
N ASP A 93 5.98 -0.04 6.90
CA ASP A 93 7.25 0.30 7.54
C ASP A 93 8.05 1.34 6.72
N CYS A 94 9.11 1.88 7.31
CA CYS A 94 9.96 2.88 6.67
C CYS A 94 11.43 2.65 7.05
N LEU A 95 12.31 2.77 6.06
CA LEU A 95 13.75 2.83 6.26
C LEU A 95 14.23 4.29 6.21
N PHE A 96 15.36 4.54 6.86
CA PHE A 96 16.08 5.81 6.80
C PHE A 96 17.55 5.56 6.52
N ASP A 97 18.10 6.21 5.51
CA ASP A 97 19.50 6.03 5.08
C ASP A 97 20.46 7.11 5.61
N GLY A 98 19.98 7.98 6.51
CA GLY A 98 20.70 9.15 7.00
C GLY A 98 20.27 10.47 6.35
N ARG A 99 19.54 10.39 5.21
CA ARG A 99 18.95 11.56 4.55
C ARG A 99 17.52 11.32 4.08
N TYR A 100 17.25 10.16 3.49
CA TYR A 100 16.01 9.86 2.81
C TYR A 100 15.19 8.80 3.54
N TYR A 101 13.89 9.04 3.59
CA TYR A 101 12.85 8.12 4.03
C TYR A 101 12.43 7.23 2.85
N ILE A 102 12.43 5.93 3.08
CA ILE A 102 12.20 4.92 2.04
C ILE A 102 11.05 4.01 2.51
N PRO A 103 9.87 4.08 1.88
CA PRO A 103 8.75 3.19 2.21
C PRO A 103 9.10 1.71 2.07
N VAL A 104 8.59 0.91 3.00
CA VAL A 104 8.59 -0.55 2.95
C VAL A 104 7.16 -1.03 3.09
N ASP A 105 6.77 -1.97 2.25
CA ASP A 105 5.43 -2.53 2.23
C ASP A 105 5.50 -4.07 2.21
N PHE A 106 4.69 -4.70 3.06
CA PHE A 106 4.68 -6.14 3.25
C PHE A 106 3.64 -6.78 2.34
N LYS A 107 4.01 -7.89 1.69
CA LYS A 107 3.09 -8.64 0.83
C LYS A 107 3.14 -10.12 1.13
N THR A 108 2.02 -10.68 1.59
CA THR A 108 1.85 -12.12 1.72
C THR A 108 1.09 -12.66 0.52
N THR A 109 1.61 -13.71 -0.12
CA THR A 109 0.98 -14.34 -1.28
C THR A 109 0.93 -15.86 -1.15
N GLY A 110 -0.19 -16.45 -1.53
CA GLY A 110 -0.37 -17.89 -1.66
C GLY A 110 -0.10 -18.42 -3.09
N SER A 111 0.21 -17.53 -4.04
CA SER A 111 0.39 -17.93 -5.45
C SER A 111 1.62 -18.83 -5.61
N SER A 112 1.44 -19.95 -6.32
CA SER A 112 2.50 -20.89 -6.67
C SER A 112 3.55 -20.26 -7.60
N SER A 113 3.14 -19.33 -8.46
CA SER A 113 4.02 -18.47 -9.25
C SER A 113 4.20 -17.11 -8.57
N PHE A 114 5.44 -16.69 -8.33
CA PHE A 114 5.71 -15.27 -8.47
C PHE A 114 5.53 -15.03 -9.96
N GLU A 115 4.39 -14.49 -10.39
CA GLU A 115 4.34 -13.96 -11.74
C GLU A 115 5.48 -12.93 -11.81
N GLU A 116 6.42 -13.15 -12.73
CA GLU A 116 7.36 -12.11 -13.12
C GLU A 116 6.51 -10.89 -13.45
N ASN A 117 6.61 -9.81 -12.65
CA ASN A 117 5.82 -8.57 -12.69
C ASN A 117 4.60 -8.43 -11.76
N SER A 118 4.36 -9.33 -10.79
CA SER A 118 3.33 -9.10 -9.75
C SER A 118 3.54 -7.80 -8.94
N GLU A 119 4.77 -7.28 -8.89
CA GLU A 119 5.12 -6.00 -8.27
C GLU A 119 4.45 -4.78 -8.92
N LYS A 120 4.06 -4.87 -10.21
CA LYS A 120 3.38 -3.79 -10.93
C LYS A 120 2.02 -3.43 -10.30
N TYR A 121 1.34 -4.41 -9.70
CA TYR A 121 0.07 -4.19 -9.01
C TYR A 121 0.22 -3.29 -7.77
N TYR A 122 1.42 -3.21 -7.20
CA TYR A 122 1.71 -2.41 -6.01
C TYR A 122 2.42 -1.09 -6.32
N GLN A 123 2.76 -0.83 -7.59
CA GLN A 123 3.51 0.36 -8.00
C GLN A 123 2.82 1.66 -7.57
N HIS A 124 1.50 1.77 -7.81
CA HIS A 124 0.74 2.96 -7.43
C HIS A 124 0.74 3.20 -5.92
N GLN A 125 0.65 2.12 -5.13
CA GLN A 125 0.70 2.22 -3.66
C GLN A 125 2.04 2.81 -3.20
N LEU A 126 3.14 2.31 -3.74
CA LEU A 126 4.49 2.79 -3.41
C LEU A 126 4.75 4.22 -3.89
N ASP A 127 4.27 4.57 -5.09
CA ASP A 127 4.32 5.94 -5.60
C ASP A 127 3.59 6.90 -4.67
N ILE A 128 2.40 6.52 -4.20
CA ILE A 128 1.60 7.30 -3.25
C ILE A 128 2.33 7.45 -1.91
N TYR A 129 2.88 6.38 -1.33
CA TYR A 129 3.60 6.50 -0.05
C TYR A 129 4.81 7.42 -0.15
N ASN A 130 5.60 7.28 -1.21
CA ASN A 130 6.78 8.12 -1.41
C ASN A 130 6.39 9.59 -1.62
N PHE A 131 5.31 9.84 -2.37
CA PHE A 131 4.73 11.18 -2.56
C PHE A 131 4.22 11.76 -1.24
N LEU A 132 3.40 11.03 -0.49
CA LEU A 132 2.81 11.52 0.76
C LEU A 132 3.85 11.81 1.85
N LEU A 133 4.92 11.02 1.95
CA LEU A 133 6.05 11.33 2.82
C LEU A 133 6.70 12.67 2.45
N THR A 134 6.94 12.89 1.15
CA THR A 134 7.52 14.14 0.64
C THR A 134 6.63 15.34 0.95
N GLU A 135 5.34 15.24 0.66
CA GLU A 135 4.36 16.31 0.97
C GLU A 135 4.19 16.55 2.48
N SER A 136 4.53 15.56 3.31
CA SER A 136 4.53 15.66 4.77
C SER A 136 5.85 16.19 5.35
N GLY A 137 6.79 16.62 4.51
CA GLY A 137 8.06 17.23 4.91
C GLY A 137 9.23 16.26 5.11
N TYR A 138 9.09 14.99 4.72
CA TYR A 138 10.15 13.98 4.82
C TYR A 138 10.86 13.81 3.47
N GLU A 139 12.17 14.03 3.40
CA GLU A 139 12.94 13.86 2.16
C GLU A 139 12.87 12.40 1.67
N THR A 140 12.56 12.16 0.40
CA THR A 140 12.54 10.81 -0.20
C THR A 140 13.37 10.75 -1.48
N LYS A 141 13.74 9.55 -1.94
CA LYS A 141 14.63 9.37 -3.12
C LYS A 141 14.10 8.46 -4.25
N GLY A 142 12.81 8.55 -4.58
CA GLY A 142 12.25 7.78 -5.71
C GLY A 142 12.42 6.26 -5.56
N LEU A 143 12.42 5.78 -4.31
CA LEU A 143 12.75 4.42 -3.93
C LEU A 143 11.73 3.91 -2.90
N ALA A 144 11.37 2.64 -3.01
CA ALA A 144 10.65 1.87 -2.00
C ALA A 144 11.05 0.39 -2.06
N TYR A 145 10.67 -0.38 -1.04
CA TYR A 145 10.87 -1.83 -1.02
C TYR A 145 9.54 -2.58 -0.81
N LEU A 146 9.37 -3.67 -1.56
CA LEU A 146 8.36 -4.69 -1.26
C LEU A 146 9.05 -5.88 -0.60
N VAL A 147 8.51 -6.33 0.53
CA VAL A 147 8.99 -7.55 1.21
C VAL A 147 7.91 -8.61 1.10
N TYR A 148 8.15 -9.58 0.23
CA TYR A 148 7.24 -10.68 0.00
C TYR A 148 7.49 -11.82 0.96
N TYR A 149 6.44 -12.25 1.65
CA TYR A 149 6.40 -13.46 2.46
C TYR A 149 5.54 -14.52 1.76
N LYS A 150 6.18 -15.59 1.27
CA LYS A 150 5.49 -16.72 0.64
C LYS A 150 5.63 -17.98 1.49
N PRO A 151 4.55 -18.62 1.94
CA PRO A 151 4.62 -19.92 2.61
C PRO A 151 5.38 -20.93 1.74
N LYS A 152 6.34 -21.66 2.32
CA LYS A 152 7.19 -22.62 1.60
C LYS A 152 7.08 -24.03 2.15
N GLU A 153 7.12 -24.19 3.46
CA GLU A 153 7.23 -25.48 4.13
C GLU A 153 6.54 -25.39 5.50
N VAL A 154 5.86 -26.44 5.91
CA VAL A 154 5.41 -26.63 7.30
C VAL A 154 6.22 -27.76 7.91
N SER A 155 6.84 -27.50 9.05
CA SER A 155 7.48 -28.53 9.88
C SER A 155 6.59 -28.89 11.07
N GLY A 156 7.09 -29.72 12.00
CA GLY A 156 6.35 -30.16 13.19
C GLY A 156 5.71 -28.99 13.97
N GLU A 157 4.59 -29.29 14.63
CA GLU A 157 3.83 -28.35 15.48
C GLU A 157 3.30 -27.10 14.73
N GLY A 158 3.15 -27.17 13.41
CA GLY A 158 2.59 -26.08 12.61
C GLY A 158 3.56 -24.93 12.36
N LEU A 159 4.86 -25.13 12.58
CA LEU A 159 5.90 -24.15 12.25
C LEU A 159 5.98 -23.95 10.74
N MET A 160 5.51 -22.79 10.27
CA MET A 160 5.54 -22.39 8.86
C MET A 160 6.84 -21.65 8.53
N LYS A 161 7.60 -22.15 7.55
CA LYS A 161 8.73 -21.44 6.94
C LYS A 161 8.26 -20.64 5.73
N PHE A 162 8.73 -19.41 5.66
CA PHE A 162 8.48 -18.52 4.53
C PHE A 162 9.71 -18.41 3.64
N GLN A 163 9.49 -18.39 2.33
CA GLN A 163 10.44 -17.83 1.38
C GLN A 163 10.23 -16.31 1.36
N ILE A 164 11.30 -15.56 1.67
CA ILE A 164 11.26 -14.10 1.73
C ILE A 164 11.99 -13.52 0.53
N THR A 165 11.32 -12.64 -0.23
CA THR A 165 11.90 -11.94 -1.37
C THR A 165 11.77 -10.44 -1.17
N VAL A 166 12.88 -9.72 -1.27
CA VAL A 166 12.91 -8.26 -1.20
C VAL A 166 13.03 -7.72 -2.63
N LYS A 167 12.13 -6.83 -3.02
CA LYS A 167 12.14 -6.17 -4.32
C LYS A 167 12.38 -4.68 -4.13
N LYS A 168 13.40 -4.17 -4.82
CA LYS A 168 13.70 -2.74 -4.92
C LYS A 168 12.81 -2.13 -6.00
N MET A 169 12.02 -1.12 -5.65
CA MET A 169 11.05 -0.50 -6.56
C MET A 169 11.37 0.98 -6.74
N GLY A 170 11.43 1.44 -7.99
CA GLY A 170 11.49 2.86 -8.31
C GLY A 170 10.13 3.52 -8.14
N THR A 171 10.07 4.70 -7.54
CA THR A 171 8.83 5.45 -7.33
C THR A 171 8.85 6.81 -8.03
N GLU A 172 7.67 7.29 -8.46
CA GLU A 172 7.51 8.61 -9.07
C GLU A 172 6.28 9.35 -8.53
N HIS A 173 6.52 10.53 -7.95
CA HIS A 173 5.45 11.42 -7.48
C HIS A 173 4.48 11.82 -8.59
N LYS A 174 4.98 12.00 -9.83
CA LYS A 174 4.15 12.34 -10.99
C LYS A 174 3.08 11.28 -11.27
N ARG A 175 3.37 9.99 -11.04
CA ARG A 175 2.39 8.91 -11.20
C ARG A 175 1.34 8.94 -10.10
N ALA A 176 1.73 9.20 -8.86
CA ALA A 176 0.80 9.37 -7.74
C ALA A 176 -0.14 10.57 -7.96
N LEU A 177 0.41 11.72 -8.35
CA LEU A 177 -0.36 12.93 -8.64
C LEU A 177 -1.33 12.73 -9.81
N ARG A 178 -0.85 12.16 -10.93
CA ARG A 178 -1.72 11.88 -12.08
C ARG A 178 -2.88 10.95 -11.69
N LEU A 179 -2.59 9.87 -10.97
CA LEU A 179 -3.63 8.95 -10.51
C LEU A 179 -4.66 9.64 -9.61
N PHE A 180 -4.23 10.59 -8.78
CA PHE A 180 -5.11 11.38 -7.94
C PHE A 180 -5.97 12.35 -8.76
N GLU A 181 -5.39 13.09 -9.69
CA GLU A 181 -6.13 13.98 -10.60
C GLU A 181 -7.15 13.22 -11.44
N ASP A 182 -6.75 12.10 -12.06
CA ASP A 182 -7.64 11.23 -12.84
C ASP A 182 -8.84 10.74 -12.00
N ALA A 183 -8.60 10.43 -10.73
CA ALA A 183 -9.65 10.02 -9.80
C ALA A 183 -10.59 11.19 -9.45
N ILE A 184 -10.08 12.41 -9.32
CA ILE A 184 -10.92 13.59 -9.05
C ILE A 184 -11.78 13.93 -10.27
N GLU A 185 -11.18 13.99 -11.46
CA GLU A 185 -11.89 14.25 -12.71
C GLU A 185 -13.00 13.22 -12.94
N LEU A 186 -12.74 11.95 -12.63
CA LEU A 186 -13.74 10.90 -12.69
C LEU A 186 -14.93 11.17 -11.76
N LEU A 187 -14.67 11.61 -10.52
CA LEU A 187 -15.71 11.84 -9.51
C LEU A 187 -16.56 13.07 -9.80
N GLU A 188 -15.97 14.10 -10.39
CA GLU A 188 -16.69 15.30 -10.81
C GLU A 188 -17.44 15.11 -12.14
N GLY A 189 -17.06 14.10 -12.92
CA GLY A 189 -17.70 13.74 -14.17
C GLY A 189 -19.03 12.99 -14.01
N PRO A 190 -19.73 12.72 -15.13
CA PRO A 190 -20.92 11.88 -15.12
C PRO A 190 -20.57 10.45 -14.73
N MET A 191 -21.56 9.71 -14.21
CA MET A 191 -21.40 8.31 -13.85
C MET A 191 -20.81 7.50 -15.02
N PRO A 192 -19.67 6.80 -14.82
CA PRO A 192 -19.07 5.98 -15.87
C PRO A 192 -19.98 4.82 -16.30
N LYS A 193 -19.90 4.43 -17.57
CA LYS A 193 -20.64 3.27 -18.08
C LYS A 193 -20.11 1.97 -17.47
N SER A 194 -21.00 0.99 -17.36
CA SER A 194 -20.61 -0.39 -17.07
C SER A 194 -19.72 -0.92 -18.20
N HIS A 195 -18.78 -1.81 -17.88
CA HIS A 195 -18.00 -2.57 -18.86
C HIS A 195 -18.08 -4.06 -18.52
N SER A 196 -17.95 -4.91 -19.54
CA SER A 196 -18.17 -6.36 -19.49
C SER A 196 -17.29 -7.08 -18.46
N ASP A 197 -16.12 -6.53 -18.17
CA ASP A 197 -15.08 -7.24 -17.41
C ASP A 197 -15.24 -7.07 -15.90
N CYS A 198 -16.17 -6.22 -15.45
CA CYS A 198 -16.45 -6.00 -14.04
C CYS A 198 -17.71 -6.73 -13.59
N GLN A 199 -17.53 -7.86 -12.88
CA GLN A 199 -18.62 -8.65 -12.30
C GLN A 199 -19.49 -7.88 -11.30
N PHE A 200 -19.01 -6.75 -10.77
CA PHE A 200 -19.74 -5.91 -9.82
C PHE A 200 -20.56 -4.81 -10.49
N CYS A 201 -20.24 -4.46 -11.75
CA CYS A 201 -21.00 -3.42 -12.46
C CYS A 201 -22.42 -3.86 -12.77
N SER A 202 -22.63 -5.16 -13.05
CA SER A 202 -23.97 -5.73 -13.24
C SER A 202 -24.75 -5.72 -11.93
N TRP A 203 -24.17 -6.22 -10.84
CA TRP A 203 -24.79 -6.21 -9.51
C TRP A 203 -25.20 -4.80 -9.06
N ALA A 204 -24.34 -3.81 -9.29
CA ALA A 204 -24.62 -2.43 -8.90
C ALA A 204 -25.76 -1.78 -9.70
N ASN A 205 -26.05 -2.24 -10.92
CA ASN A 205 -27.18 -1.70 -11.70
C ASN A 205 -28.51 -1.97 -11.00
N ASP A 206 -28.62 -3.05 -10.21
CA ASP A 206 -29.85 -3.40 -9.49
C ASP A 206 -30.16 -2.45 -8.32
N PHE A 207 -29.22 -1.55 -7.98
CA PHE A 207 -29.34 -0.55 -6.91
C PHE A 207 -29.36 0.89 -7.45
N ILE A 208 -29.40 1.06 -8.77
CA ILE A 208 -29.47 2.35 -9.43
C ILE A 208 -30.86 2.42 -10.08
N ASP A 209 -31.75 3.25 -9.51
CA ASP A 209 -33.07 3.55 -10.08
C ASP A 209 -32.97 4.25 -11.46
#